data_AF-A0A7S2LD81-F1
#
_entry.id   AF-A0A7S2LD81-F1
#
_cell.length_a   1.000
_cell.length_b   1.000
_cell.length_c   1.000
_cell.angle_alpha   90.00
_cell.angle_beta   90.00
_cell.angle_gamma   90.00
#
_symmetry.space_group_name_H-M   'P 1'
#
loop_
_entity.id
_entity.type
_entity.pdbx_description
1 polymer ?
#
loop_
_entity_poly.entity_id
_entity_poly.type
_entity_poly.pdbx_seq_one_letter_code
_entity_poly.pdbx_strand_id
1 'polypeptide(L)'
;MVSQAEVAEINTYFQNRMAESKKIWATRGKDARIAAAAAKANQPPTWRQLKGVPLMLHEIKHVGNRPFMVGFGLVSLGALYLQTKFTDEMKKDSLYWSTYHLKENKSAH
;
A
#
# COMPACT_ATOMS: atom_id res chain seq x y z
N MET A 1 -10.43 58.51 -17.22
CA MET A 1 -10.79 58.41 -15.79
C MET A 1 -11.67 57.19 -15.65
N VAL A 2 -11.32 56.26 -14.76
CA VAL A 2 -12.13 55.05 -14.51
C VAL A 2 -13.42 55.49 -13.81
N SER A 3 -14.57 55.01 -14.27
CA SER A 3 -15.85 55.37 -13.67
C SER A 3 -15.99 54.78 -12.27
N GLN A 4 -16.80 55.41 -11.41
CA GLN A 4 -17.05 54.88 -10.05
C GLN A 4 -17.62 53.45 -10.07
N ALA A 5 -18.40 53.10 -11.10
CA ALA A 5 -18.95 51.76 -11.28
C ALA A 5 -17.87 50.72 -11.56
N GLU A 6 -16.91 51.02 -12.46
CA GLU A 6 -15.77 50.15 -12.75
C GLU A 6 -14.86 49.98 -11.53
N VAL A 7 -14.64 51.04 -10.73
CA VAL A 7 -13.87 50.94 -9.49
C VAL A 7 -14.56 50.02 -8.47
N ALA A 8 -15.89 50.07 -8.36
CA ALA A 8 -16.65 49.21 -7.45
C ALA A 8 -16.59 47.73 -7.88
N GLU A 9 -16.70 47.45 -9.18
CA GLU A 9 -16.60 46.10 -9.73
C GLU A 9 -15.20 45.50 -9.53
N ILE A 10 -14.15 46.28 -9.79
CA ILE A 10 -12.76 45.88 -9.59
C ILE A 10 -12.50 45.56 -8.11
N ASN A 11 -12.96 46.41 -7.19
CA ASN A 11 -12.78 46.17 -5.75
C ASN A 11 -13.52 44.91 -5.30
N THR A 12 -14.73 44.67 -5.81
CA THR A 12 -15.51 43.47 -5.51
C THR A 12 -14.80 42.21 -6.00
N TYR A 13 -14.23 42.24 -7.21
CA TYR A 13 -13.43 41.15 -7.75
C TYR A 13 -12.23 40.81 -6.86
N PHE A 14 -11.45 41.81 -6.44
CA PHE A 14 -10.29 41.58 -5.58
C PHE A 14 -10.65 41.11 -4.18
N GLN A 15 -11.74 41.61 -3.60
CA GLN A 15 -12.25 41.13 -2.32
C GLN A 15 -12.66 39.65 -2.39
N ASN A 16 -13.37 39.26 -3.46
CA ASN A 16 -13.76 37.87 -3.68
C ASN A 16 -12.54 36.97 -3.89
N ARG A 17 -11.57 37.39 -4.72
CA ARG A 17 -10.32 36.64 -4.93
C ARG A 17 -9.48 36.50 -3.65
N MET A 18 -9.45 37.54 -2.81
CA MET A 18 -8.78 37.47 -1.51
C MET A 18 -9.48 36.50 -0.56
N ALA A 19 -10.81 36.50 -0.52
CA ALA A 19 -11.59 35.56 0.29
C ALA A 19 -11.36 34.10 -0.15
N GLU A 20 -11.37 33.84 -1.45
CA GLU A 20 -11.04 32.52 -2.00
C GLU A 20 -9.60 32.10 -1.68
N SER A 21 -8.65 33.02 -1.83
CA SER A 21 -7.24 32.76 -1.53
C SER A 21 -7.05 32.41 -0.05
N LYS A 22 -7.71 33.12 0.87
CA LYS A 22 -7.70 32.79 2.31
C LYS A 22 -8.28 31.40 2.60
N LYS A 23 -9.38 31.03 1.92
CA LYS A 23 -9.99 29.70 2.04
C LYS A 23 -9.03 28.60 1.57
N ILE A 24 -8.35 28.79 0.44
CA ILE A 24 -7.35 27.84 -0.09
C ILE A 24 -6.11 27.79 0.82
N TRP A 25 -5.72 28.91 1.42
CA TRP A 25 -4.57 28.95 2.30
C TRP A 25 -4.84 28.19 3.61
N ALA A 26 -6.06 28.30 4.15
CA ALA A 26 -6.50 27.54 5.31
C ALA A 26 -6.45 26.01 5.08
N THR A 27 -6.71 25.53 3.86
CA THR A 27 -6.64 24.09 3.54
C THR A 27 -5.20 23.58 3.37
N ARG A 28 -4.20 24.46 3.27
CA ARG A 28 -2.78 24.11 3.10
C ARG A 28 -2.00 24.04 4.41
N GLY A 29 -2.60 24.51 5.52
CA GLY A 29 -1.99 24.54 6.85
C GLY A 29 -1.68 23.16 7.43
N LYS A 30 -0.80 23.12 8.43
CA LYS A 30 -0.37 21.88 9.11
C LYS A 30 -1.57 21.08 9.63
N ASP A 31 -2.53 21.75 10.25
CA ASP A 31 -3.70 21.11 10.86
C ASP A 31 -4.64 20.52 9.80
N ALA A 32 -4.83 21.21 8.66
CA ALA A 32 -5.60 20.68 7.55
C ALA A 32 -4.93 19.43 6.92
N ARG A 33 -3.60 19.39 6.87
CA ARG A 33 -2.85 18.20 6.42
C ARG A 33 -2.99 17.04 7.40
N ILE A 34 -2.93 17.32 8.71
CA ILE A 34 -3.16 16.32 9.76
C ILE A 34 -4.60 15.78 9.68
N ALA A 35 -5.59 16.66 9.53
CA ALA A 35 -6.99 16.28 9.37
C ALA A 35 -7.21 15.44 8.11
N ALA A 36 -6.59 15.81 6.98
CA ALA A 36 -6.67 15.04 5.74
C ALA A 36 -5.97 13.67 5.86
N ALA A 37 -4.84 13.58 6.56
CA ALA A 37 -4.17 12.31 6.83
C ALA A 37 -5.00 11.42 7.77
N ALA A 38 -5.59 11.99 8.82
CA ALA A 38 -6.49 11.30 9.74
C ALA A 38 -7.76 10.80 9.03
N ALA A 39 -8.35 11.62 8.16
CA ALA A 39 -9.50 11.24 7.35
C ALA A 39 -9.16 10.06 6.41
N LYS A 40 -7.96 10.04 5.82
CA LYS A 40 -7.48 8.91 5.01
C LYS A 40 -7.20 7.65 5.83
N ALA A 41 -6.69 7.80 7.06
CA ALA A 41 -6.42 6.67 7.94
C ALA A 41 -7.69 5.94 8.39
N ASN A 42 -8.80 6.67 8.53
CA ASN A 42 -10.09 6.11 8.93
C ASN A 42 -10.90 5.52 7.75
N GLN A 43 -10.42 5.65 6.51
CA GLN A 43 -11.08 5.04 5.36
C GLN A 43 -10.60 3.61 5.17
N PRO A 44 -11.50 2.67 4.77
CA PRO A 44 -11.08 1.34 4.42
C PRO A 44 -10.02 1.42 3.32
N PRO A 45 -8.88 0.70 3.46
CA PRO A 45 -7.81 0.76 2.49
C PRO A 45 -8.30 0.32 1.12
N THR A 46 -7.95 1.10 0.10
CA THR A 46 -8.21 0.74 -1.28
C THR A 46 -7.42 -0.52 -1.65
N TRP A 47 -7.86 -1.26 -2.68
CA TRP A 47 -7.18 -2.49 -3.10
C TRP A 47 -5.68 -2.29 -3.42
N ARG A 48 -5.29 -1.11 -3.93
CA ARG A 48 -3.89 -0.75 -4.20
C ARG A 48 -3.04 -0.56 -2.94
N GLN A 49 -3.69 -0.29 -1.80
CA GLN A 49 -3.04 -0.11 -0.51
C GLN A 49 -2.96 -1.41 0.29
N LEU A 50 -3.76 -2.42 -0.08
CA LEU A 50 -3.70 -3.75 0.53
C LEU A 50 -2.36 -4.43 0.19
N LYS A 51 -1.79 -5.13 1.16
CA LYS A 51 -0.57 -5.94 1.00
C LYS A 51 -0.70 -7.23 1.81
N GLY A 52 0.08 -8.25 1.46
CA GLY A 52 0.12 -9.51 2.21
C GLY A 52 -1.24 -10.23 2.30
N VAL A 53 -1.59 -10.72 3.48
CA VAL A 53 -2.83 -11.52 3.71
C VAL A 53 -4.11 -10.75 3.35
N PRO A 54 -4.31 -9.47 3.77
CA PRO A 54 -5.46 -8.68 3.34
C PRO A 54 -5.62 -8.58 1.81
N LEU A 55 -4.51 -8.41 1.09
CA LEU A 55 -4.52 -8.38 -0.37
C LEU A 55 -4.92 -9.75 -0.93
N MET A 56 -4.34 -10.84 -0.43
CA MET A 56 -4.71 -12.18 -0.88
C MET A 56 -6.21 -12.48 -0.69
N LEU A 57 -6.79 -12.09 0.45
CA LEU A 57 -8.23 -12.27 0.70
C LEU A 57 -9.09 -11.44 -0.26
N HIS A 58 -8.63 -10.24 -0.61
CA HIS A 58 -9.25 -9.41 -1.63
C HIS A 58 -9.19 -10.07 -3.01
N GLU A 59 -8.02 -10.59 -3.40
CA GLU A 59 -7.81 -11.25 -4.70
C GLU A 59 -8.57 -12.57 -4.86
N ILE A 60 -8.77 -13.34 -3.78
CA ILE A 60 -9.59 -14.57 -3.80
C ILE A 60 -11.04 -14.26 -4.20
N LYS A 61 -11.55 -13.09 -3.81
CA LYS A 61 -12.92 -12.65 -4.12
C LYS A 61 -13.03 -12.04 -5.52
N HIS A 62 -11.91 -11.66 -6.15
CA HIS A 62 -11.90 -11.07 -7.49
C HIS A 62 -12.08 -12.15 -8.56
N VAL A 63 -13.12 -12.04 -9.39
CA VAL A 63 -13.52 -13.09 -10.36
C VAL A 63 -12.39 -13.47 -11.32
N GLY A 64 -11.60 -12.49 -11.77
CA GLY A 64 -10.47 -12.74 -12.67
C GLY A 64 -9.25 -13.40 -12.00
N ASN A 65 -9.04 -13.18 -10.71
CA ASN A 65 -7.85 -13.65 -10.00
C ASN A 65 -8.12 -14.90 -9.14
N ARG A 66 -9.39 -15.22 -8.89
CA ARG A 66 -9.81 -16.37 -8.10
C ARG A 66 -9.20 -17.71 -8.57
N PRO A 67 -9.16 -18.05 -9.88
CA PRO A 67 -8.54 -19.30 -10.32
C PRO A 67 -7.04 -19.37 -9.97
N PHE A 68 -6.33 -18.24 -10.14
CA PHE A 68 -4.91 -18.14 -9.79
C PHE A 68 -4.67 -18.30 -8.29
N MET A 69 -5.51 -17.66 -7.46
CA MET A 69 -5.40 -17.77 -5.99
C MET A 69 -5.69 -19.20 -5.49
N VAL A 70 -6.66 -19.88 -6.08
CA VAL A 70 -6.94 -21.30 -5.79
C VAL A 70 -5.77 -22.18 -6.22
N GLY A 71 -5.24 -21.97 -7.42
CA GLY A 71 -4.05 -22.69 -7.91
C GLY A 71 -2.83 -22.47 -7.02
N PHE A 72 -2.56 -21.22 -6.63
CA PHE A 72 -1.50 -20.87 -5.69
C PHE A 72 -1.66 -21.61 -4.35
N GLY A 73 -2.87 -21.64 -3.80
CA GLY A 73 -3.16 -22.37 -2.56
C GLY A 73 -2.88 -23.87 -2.68
N LEU A 74 -3.34 -24.50 -3.77
CA LEU A 74 -3.11 -25.93 -4.03
C LEU A 74 -1.62 -26.26 -4.17
N VAL A 75 -0.88 -25.48 -4.97
CA VAL A 75 0.57 -25.67 -5.16
C VAL A 75 1.32 -25.46 -3.86
N SER A 76 0.96 -24.43 -3.08
CA SER A 76 1.60 -24.16 -1.79
C SER A 76 1.37 -25.30 -0.79
N LEU A 77 0.15 -25.84 -0.70
CA LEU A 77 -0.14 -26.99 0.15
C LEU A 77 0.60 -28.24 -0.32
N GLY A 78 0.66 -28.48 -1.62
CA GLY A 78 1.43 -29.59 -2.20
C GLY A 78 2.92 -29.47 -1.91
N ALA A 79 3.50 -28.28 -2.06
CA ALA A 79 4.89 -28.01 -1.75
C ALA A 79 5.19 -28.20 -0.26
N LEU A 80 4.31 -27.71 0.64
CA LEU A 80 4.45 -27.94 2.08
C LEU A 80 4.35 -29.43 2.43
N TYR A 81 3.42 -30.16 1.83
CA TYR A 81 3.29 -31.60 2.02
C TYR A 81 4.56 -32.33 1.58
N LEU A 82 5.09 -32.01 0.39
CA LEU A 82 6.36 -32.58 -0.08
C LEU A 82 7.52 -32.21 0.84
N GLN A 83 7.55 -30.98 1.36
CA GLN A 83 8.57 -30.53 2.30
C GLN A 83 8.60 -31.37 3.58
N THR A 84 7.44 -31.86 4.05
CA THR A 84 7.37 -32.77 5.22
C THR A 84 8.00 -34.15 4.97
N LYS A 85 8.18 -34.56 3.72
CA LYS A 85 8.73 -35.88 3.35
C LYS A 85 10.25 -35.88 3.23
N PHE A 86 10.90 -34.72 3.17
CA PHE A 86 12.36 -34.65 3.19
C PHE A 86 12.88 -34.80 4.62
N THR A 87 13.56 -35.91 4.88
CA THR A 87 14.31 -36.15 6.13
C THR A 87 15.54 -35.26 6.19
N ASP A 88 16.07 -35.04 7.40
CA ASP A 88 17.25 -34.18 7.58
C ASP A 88 18.51 -34.76 6.91
N GLU A 89 18.60 -36.08 6.80
CA GLU A 89 19.65 -36.78 6.04
C GLU A 89 19.57 -36.45 4.54
N MET A 90 18.37 -36.53 3.94
CA MET A 90 18.16 -36.17 2.53
C MET A 90 18.43 -34.69 2.24
N LYS A 91 18.22 -33.82 3.23
CA LYS A 91 18.56 -32.39 3.12
C LYS A 91 20.06 -32.16 3.27
N LYS A 92 20.75 -32.93 4.12
CA LYS A 92 22.21 -32.82 4.30
C LYS A 92 22.98 -33.21 3.03
N ASP A 93 22.51 -34.25 2.34
CA ASP A 93 23.16 -34.77 1.12
C ASP A 93 22.71 -34.03 -0.16
N SER A 94 21.68 -33.18 -0.06
CA SER A 94 21.22 -32.37 -1.18
C SER A 94 22.12 -31.15 -1.40
N LEU A 95 22.73 -31.05 -2.58
CA LEU A 95 23.53 -29.88 -3.01
C LEU A 95 22.77 -28.55 -2.85
N TYR A 96 21.46 -28.56 -3.10
CA TYR A 96 20.60 -27.37 -2.96
C TYR A 96 20.49 -26.93 -1.49
N TRP A 97 20.20 -27.86 -0.58
CA TRP A 97 20.06 -27.55 0.84
C TRP A 97 21.40 -27.23 1.50
N SER A 98 22.49 -27.88 1.10
CA SER A 98 23.83 -27.57 1.59
C SER A 98 24.33 -26.20 1.17
N THR A 99 23.94 -25.73 -0.01
CA THR A 99 24.37 -24.41 -0.51
C THR A 99 23.57 -23.26 0.07
N TYR A 100 22.27 -23.41 0.29
CA TYR A 100 21.37 -22.28 0.62
C TYR A 100 20.71 -22.33 2.00
N HIS A 101 20.78 -23.46 2.70
CA HIS A 101 20.02 -23.67 3.94
C HIS A 101 20.83 -24.23 5.10
N LEU A 102 22.02 -24.79 4.85
CA LEU A 102 22.97 -25.11 5.90
C LEU A 102 23.54 -23.78 6.43
N LYS A 103 23.26 -23.47 7.70
CA LYS A 103 24.00 -22.42 8.42
C LYS A 103 25.45 -22.88 8.48
N GLU A 104 26.38 -22.13 7.90
CA GLU A 104 27.79 -22.27 8.24
C GLU A 104 27.90 -22.26 9.76
N ASN A 105 28.29 -23.40 10.34
CA ASN A 105 28.79 -23.40 11.69
C ASN A 105 30.08 -22.57 11.65
N LYS A 106 29.99 -21.29 12.01
CA LYS A 106 31.14 -20.47 12.38
C LYS A 106 31.73 -21.01 13.69
N SER A 107 32.36 -22.17 13.59
CA SER A 107 33.17 -22.78 14.63
C SER A 107 34.37 -23.44 13.97
N ALA A 108 35.22 -22.59 13.36
CA ALA A 108 36.57 -22.93 12.97
C ALA A 108 37.38 -21.64 12.91
N HIS A 109 37.78 -21.15 14.08
CA HIS A 109 39.13 -20.69 14.45
C HIS A 109 39.09 -20.00 15.82
#